data_AF-H8IHV1-F1
#
_entry.id   AF-H8IHV1-F1
#
_cell.length_a   1.000
_cell.length_b   1.000
_cell.length_c   1.000
_cell.angle_alpha   90.00
_cell.angle_beta   90.00
_cell.angle_gamma   90.00
#
_symmetry.space_group_name_H-M   'P 1'
#
loop_
_entity.id
_entity.type
_entity.pdbx_description
1 polymer ?
#
loop_
_entity_poly.entity_id
_entity_poly.type
_entity_poly.pdbx_seq_one_letter_code
_entity_poly.pdbx_strand_id
1 'polypeptide(L)'
;MEISNHFKYVSNEFPVTLLFIGIGLGDRGVLMEDLCCSLEGAGYGDIVLEQTARRTTMLEMRPYGLQNDKERCQWNALLATVEQRLVLGAKHQGMLVEDLSEYLYERSTGHIGSLMELIRRGCARAVRTGTETLNRKMLDSFRIDSAAEKARKELAAAFRTRRLRARSARPPRVS
;
A
#
# COMPACT_ATOMS: atom_id res chain seq x y z
N MET A 1 -13.19 -13.71 -22.58
CA MET A 1 -13.87 -15.02 -22.73
C MET A 1 -12.94 -16.24 -22.66
N GLU A 2 -11.85 -16.34 -23.45
CA GLU A 2 -11.00 -17.57 -23.50
C GLU A 2 -10.16 -17.82 -22.22
N ILE A 3 -9.66 -16.74 -21.59
CA ILE A 3 -8.76 -16.81 -20.42
C ILE A 3 -9.51 -17.27 -19.15
N SER A 4 -10.72 -16.76 -18.91
CA SER A 4 -11.51 -17.08 -17.70
C SER A 4 -11.92 -18.57 -17.63
N ASN A 5 -12.28 -19.15 -18.78
CA ASN A 5 -12.63 -20.58 -18.87
C ASN A 5 -11.42 -21.49 -18.62
N HIS A 6 -10.22 -21.10 -19.06
CA HIS A 6 -9.00 -21.85 -18.74
C HIS A 6 -8.68 -21.84 -17.25
N PHE A 7 -8.86 -20.72 -16.55
CA PHE A 7 -8.65 -20.67 -15.10
C PHE A 7 -9.64 -21.54 -14.33
N LYS A 8 -10.91 -21.57 -14.75
CA LYS A 8 -11.93 -22.45 -14.16
C LYS A 8 -11.58 -23.92 -14.35
N TYR A 9 -11.12 -24.31 -15.54
CA TYR A 9 -10.69 -25.69 -15.81
C TYR A 9 -9.50 -26.08 -14.92
N VAL A 10 -8.44 -25.26 -14.90
CA VAL A 10 -7.22 -25.55 -14.12
C VAL A 10 -7.50 -25.61 -12.62
N SER A 11 -8.33 -24.70 -12.09
CA SER A 11 -8.69 -24.67 -10.67
C SER A 11 -9.57 -25.83 -10.22
N ASN A 12 -10.32 -26.46 -11.14
CA ASN A 12 -11.20 -27.58 -10.81
C ASN A 12 -10.50 -28.93 -11.00
N GLU A 13 -9.63 -29.05 -12.01
CA GLU A 13 -9.02 -30.33 -12.39
C GLU A 13 -7.74 -30.63 -11.62
N PHE A 14 -7.01 -29.60 -11.17
CA PHE A 14 -5.75 -29.76 -10.45
C PHE A 14 -5.84 -29.19 -9.03
N PRO A 15 -5.18 -29.81 -8.03
CA PRO A 15 -5.08 -29.28 -6.67
C PRO A 15 -4.07 -28.12 -6.63
N VAL A 16 -4.47 -26.97 -7.16
CA VAL A 16 -3.64 -25.75 -7.23
C VAL A 16 -4.20 -24.64 -6.34
N THR A 17 -3.30 -23.84 -5.77
CA THR A 17 -3.66 -22.61 -5.06
C THR A 17 -3.37 -21.42 -5.97
N LEU A 18 -4.42 -20.64 -6.29
CA LEU A 18 -4.31 -19.45 -7.13
C LEU A 18 -4.29 -18.19 -6.24
N LEU A 19 -3.27 -17.35 -6.41
CA LEU A 19 -3.14 -16.06 -5.72
C LEU A 19 -3.29 -14.92 -6.72
N PHE A 20 -4.32 -14.10 -6.53
CA PHE A 20 -4.57 -12.92 -7.36
C PHE A 20 -4.15 -11.65 -6.62
N ILE A 21 -3.32 -10.81 -7.26
CA ILE A 21 -2.84 -9.53 -6.71
C ILE A 21 -3.06 -8.44 -7.76
N GLY A 22 -3.73 -7.36 -7.39
CA GLY A 22 -4.07 -6.27 -8.31
C GLY A 22 -4.90 -5.17 -7.67
N ILE A 23 -5.18 -4.11 -8.43
CA ILE A 23 -5.94 -2.95 -7.99
C ILE A 23 -7.35 -3.01 -8.56
N GLY A 24 -8.37 -3.02 -7.70
CA GLY A 24 -9.77 -3.11 -8.12
C GLY A 24 -10.12 -4.50 -8.65
N LEU A 25 -9.59 -5.56 -8.03
CA LEU A 25 -9.89 -6.95 -8.42
C LEU A 25 -11.38 -7.29 -8.31
N GLY A 26 -12.11 -6.64 -7.39
CA GLY A 26 -13.57 -6.75 -7.28
C GLY A 26 -14.32 -5.98 -8.37
N ASP A 27 -13.81 -4.82 -8.79
CA ASP A 27 -14.52 -3.91 -9.71
C ASP A 27 -14.19 -4.16 -11.19
N ARG A 28 -13.02 -4.73 -11.50
CA ARG A 28 -12.50 -4.85 -12.88
C ARG A 28 -12.66 -6.24 -13.49
N GLY A 29 -13.54 -7.07 -12.97
CA GLY A 29 -13.92 -8.31 -13.64
C GLY A 29 -12.86 -9.43 -13.66
N VAL A 30 -11.67 -9.26 -13.08
CA VAL A 30 -10.62 -10.30 -13.06
C VAL A 30 -11.04 -11.52 -12.21
N LEU A 31 -11.89 -11.29 -11.21
CA LEU A 31 -12.63 -12.33 -10.48
C LEU A 31 -14.14 -12.35 -10.84
N MET A 32 -14.58 -11.42 -11.69
CA MET A 32 -15.94 -10.84 -11.64
C MET A 32 -16.48 -10.39 -13.02
N GLU A 33 -15.99 -10.92 -14.16
CA GLU A 33 -16.44 -10.47 -15.51
C GLU A 33 -17.97 -10.62 -15.67
N ASP A 34 -18.61 -11.39 -14.80
CA ASP A 34 -20.05 -11.64 -14.81
C ASP A 34 -20.82 -10.95 -13.64
N LEU A 35 -20.20 -10.15 -12.76
CA LEU A 35 -20.93 -9.46 -11.66
C LEU A 35 -21.50 -8.08 -12.06
N CYS A 36 -21.32 -7.67 -13.32
CA CYS A 36 -22.01 -6.50 -13.86
C CYS A 36 -23.01 -6.90 -14.94
N CYS A 37 -23.79 -7.94 -14.69
CA CYS A 37 -25.15 -7.93 -15.21
C CYS A 37 -25.90 -6.87 -14.42
N SER A 38 -26.21 -5.76 -15.08
CA SER A 38 -27.33 -4.91 -14.68
C SER A 38 -28.51 -5.79 -14.28
N LEU A 39 -29.29 -5.32 -13.31
CA LEU A 39 -30.46 -5.93 -12.66
C LEU A 39 -31.63 -6.38 -13.60
N GLU A 40 -31.37 -6.68 -14.87
CA GLU A 40 -32.37 -7.16 -15.82
C GLU A 40 -31.80 -8.32 -16.66
N GLY A 41 -32.11 -9.56 -16.24
CA GLY A 41 -31.91 -10.76 -17.07
C GLY A 41 -31.09 -11.86 -16.42
N ALA A 42 -31.68 -12.59 -15.47
CA ALA A 42 -31.08 -13.79 -14.89
C ALA A 42 -31.06 -14.95 -15.90
N GLY A 43 -29.86 -15.36 -16.33
CA GLY A 43 -29.66 -16.56 -17.16
C GLY A 43 -28.28 -17.17 -16.94
N TYR A 44 -28.26 -18.45 -16.52
CA TYR A 44 -27.17 -19.45 -16.44
C TYR A 44 -25.76 -19.06 -15.89
N GLY A 45 -25.24 -17.85 -16.10
CA GLY A 45 -23.97 -17.36 -15.55
C GLY A 45 -23.96 -17.17 -14.02
N ASP A 46 -25.13 -16.94 -13.43
CA ASP A 46 -25.28 -16.65 -11.99
C ASP A 46 -24.87 -17.81 -11.07
N ILE A 47 -25.06 -19.06 -11.51
CA ILE A 47 -24.83 -20.27 -10.70
C ILE A 47 -23.32 -20.60 -10.60
N VAL A 48 -22.56 -20.34 -11.67
CA VAL A 48 -21.09 -20.56 -11.69
C VAL A 48 -20.37 -19.46 -10.90
N LEU A 49 -20.96 -18.26 -10.84
CA LEU A 49 -20.43 -17.10 -10.10
C LEU A 49 -20.38 -17.33 -8.61
N GLU A 50 -21.48 -17.84 -8.07
CA GLU A 50 -21.59 -18.15 -6.67
C GLU A 50 -20.55 -19.20 -6.24
N GLN A 51 -20.13 -20.11 -7.13
CA GLN A 51 -19.21 -21.19 -6.76
C GLN A 51 -17.75 -20.73 -6.64
N THR A 52 -17.26 -19.87 -7.54
CA THR A 52 -15.89 -19.35 -7.49
C THR A 52 -15.73 -18.26 -6.42
N ALA A 53 -16.72 -17.38 -6.27
CA ALA A 53 -16.72 -16.37 -5.22
C ALA A 53 -16.83 -16.99 -3.81
N ARG A 54 -17.59 -18.08 -3.63
CA ARG A 54 -17.62 -18.83 -2.35
C ARG A 54 -16.32 -19.58 -2.04
N ARG A 55 -15.43 -19.80 -3.01
CA ARG A 55 -14.16 -20.52 -2.84
C ARG A 55 -12.93 -19.61 -2.71
N THR A 56 -13.10 -18.30 -2.91
CA THR A 56 -12.00 -17.34 -2.93
C THR A 56 -12.17 -16.31 -1.81
N THR A 57 -11.19 -16.20 -0.92
CA THR A 57 -11.17 -15.17 0.12
C THR A 57 -10.52 -13.91 -0.43
N MET A 58 -11.32 -12.84 -0.58
CA MET A 58 -10.77 -11.53 -0.93
C MET A 58 -10.14 -10.87 0.29
N LEU A 59 -8.86 -10.54 0.21
CA LEU A 59 -8.15 -9.78 1.22
C LEU A 59 -7.85 -8.38 0.69
N GLU A 60 -8.51 -7.38 1.27
CA GLU A 60 -8.29 -5.98 0.93
C GLU A 60 -7.00 -5.47 1.60
N MET A 61 -6.04 -5.03 0.80
CA MET A 61 -4.86 -4.32 1.29
C MET A 61 -5.19 -2.85 1.49
N ARG A 62 -5.59 -2.49 2.72
CA ARG A 62 -5.88 -1.11 3.11
C ARG A 62 -4.59 -0.30 3.32
N PRO A 63 -4.63 1.03 3.11
CA PRO A 63 -3.55 1.91 3.54
C PRO A 63 -3.33 1.80 5.05
N TYR A 64 -2.09 2.00 5.48
CA TYR A 64 -1.78 2.11 6.90
C TYR A 64 -2.48 3.35 7.47
N GLY A 65 -3.06 3.22 8.66
CA GLY A 65 -3.69 4.32 9.38
C GLY A 65 -2.78 4.90 10.47
N LEU A 66 -3.25 5.96 11.14
CA LEU A 66 -2.64 6.52 12.35
C LEU A 66 -3.68 6.83 13.44
N GLN A 67 -4.90 6.30 13.32
CA GLN A 67 -6.02 6.67 14.19
C GLN A 67 -5.81 6.14 15.62
N ASN A 68 -5.29 4.93 15.74
CA ASN A 68 -5.04 4.27 17.03
C ASN A 68 -3.58 3.80 17.16
N ASP A 69 -3.18 3.42 18.37
CA ASP A 69 -1.79 3.00 18.65
C ASP A 69 -1.39 1.74 17.88
N LYS A 70 -2.34 0.83 17.59
CA LYS A 70 -2.06 -0.37 16.81
C LYS A 70 -1.62 0.00 15.39
N GLU A 71 -2.38 0.88 14.74
CA GLU A 71 -2.07 1.39 13.41
C GLU A 71 -0.75 2.16 13.38
N ARG A 72 -0.50 3.04 14.37
CA ARG A 72 0.78 3.75 14.51
C ARG A 72 1.95 2.78 14.68
N CYS A 73 1.76 1.71 15.45
CA CYS A 73 2.77 0.69 15.65
C CYS A 73 3.06 -0.08 14.36
N GLN A 74 2.03 -0.43 13.59
CA GLN A 74 2.17 -1.08 12.27
C GLN A 74 2.90 -0.17 11.26
N TRP A 75 2.55 1.12 11.22
CA TRP A 75 3.24 2.10 10.38
C TRP A 75 4.72 2.23 10.75
N ASN A 76 5.02 2.40 12.04
CA ASN A 76 6.40 2.52 12.50
C ASN A 76 7.19 1.21 12.31
N ALA A 77 6.55 0.05 12.42
CA ALA A 77 7.18 -1.24 12.11
C ALA A 77 7.54 -1.34 10.62
N LEU A 78 6.65 -0.94 9.71
CA LEU A 78 6.96 -0.86 8.29
C LEU A 78 8.17 0.03 8.03
N LEU A 79 8.18 1.25 8.59
CA LEU A 79 9.29 2.19 8.44
C LEU A 79 10.60 1.62 9.00
N ALA A 80 10.56 0.95 10.15
CA ALA A 80 11.73 0.29 10.72
C ALA A 80 12.29 -0.81 9.80
N THR A 81 11.42 -1.65 9.22
CA THR A 81 11.83 -2.69 8.27
C THR A 81 12.46 -2.09 7.01
N VAL A 82 11.90 -0.99 6.50
CA VAL A 82 12.48 -0.28 5.36
C VAL A 82 13.84 0.31 5.72
N GLU A 83 13.96 1.00 6.86
CA GLU A 83 15.20 1.64 7.33
C GLU A 83 16.36 0.64 7.44
N GLN A 84 16.08 -0.55 7.98
CA GLN A 84 17.07 -1.63 8.08
C GLN A 84 17.63 -2.04 6.70
N ARG A 85 16.79 -2.05 5.67
CA ARG A 85 17.15 -2.45 4.30
C ARG A 85 17.75 -1.33 3.46
N LEU A 86 17.77 -0.09 3.95
CA LEU A 86 18.45 1.00 3.26
C LEU A 86 19.96 0.77 3.24
N VAL A 87 20.57 1.00 2.09
CA VAL A 87 22.02 0.84 1.84
C VAL A 87 22.76 2.17 1.74
N LEU A 88 22.12 3.26 2.19
CA LEU A 88 22.72 4.61 2.16
C LEU A 88 23.84 4.73 3.20
N GLY A 89 24.97 5.28 2.79
CA GLY A 89 26.21 5.32 3.62
C GLY A 89 26.12 6.19 4.87
N ALA A 90 25.29 7.23 4.86
CA ALA A 90 25.05 8.15 5.98
C ALA A 90 23.65 7.97 6.58
N LYS A 91 23.06 6.78 6.44
CA LYS A 91 21.85 6.44 7.20
C LYS A 91 22.17 6.37 8.69
N HIS A 92 21.20 6.73 9.51
CA HIS A 92 21.28 6.58 10.96
C HIS A 92 20.01 5.91 11.48
N GLN A 93 20.10 5.34 12.69
CA GLN A 93 18.96 4.79 13.38
C GLN A 93 17.93 5.91 13.62
N GLY A 94 16.65 5.61 13.37
CA GLY A 94 15.55 6.55 13.57
C GLY A 94 15.32 7.52 12.39
N MET A 95 16.12 7.48 11.34
CA MET A 95 15.99 8.34 10.17
C MET A 95 14.58 8.29 9.55
N LEU A 96 13.96 7.12 9.45
CA LEU A 96 12.59 6.98 8.93
C LEU A 96 11.56 7.04 10.06
N VAL A 97 11.82 6.33 11.16
CA VAL A 97 10.82 6.13 12.23
C VAL A 97 10.65 7.36 13.12
N GLU A 98 11.73 8.05 13.45
CA GLU A 98 11.73 9.17 14.39
C GLU A 98 11.64 10.51 13.67
N ASP A 99 12.44 10.69 12.62
CA ASP A 99 12.60 11.99 11.96
C ASP A 99 11.58 12.23 10.83
N LEU A 100 11.26 11.17 10.08
CA LEU A 100 10.47 11.28 8.85
C LEU A 100 9.11 10.61 8.92
N SER A 101 8.71 9.96 10.02
CA SER A 101 7.50 9.12 10.05
C SER A 101 6.22 9.88 9.67
N GLU A 102 6.00 11.06 10.25
CA GLU A 102 4.85 11.91 9.91
C GLU A 102 4.93 12.44 8.48
N TYR A 103 6.14 12.82 8.04
CA TYR A 103 6.36 13.33 6.70
C TYR A 103 6.11 12.27 5.63
N LEU A 104 6.62 11.06 5.82
CA LEU A 104 6.42 9.95 4.90
C LEU A 104 4.94 9.56 4.84
N TYR A 105 4.22 9.65 5.96
CA TYR A 105 2.77 9.45 5.96
C TYR A 105 2.04 10.57 5.20
N GLU A 106 2.40 11.83 5.42
CA GLU A 106 1.87 12.99 4.67
C GLU A 106 2.06 12.81 3.15
N ARG A 107 3.23 12.29 2.75
CA ARG A 107 3.59 12.10 1.34
C ARG A 107 3.00 10.86 0.70
N SER A 108 2.59 9.85 1.45
CA SER A 108 2.11 8.57 0.92
C SER A 108 0.66 8.26 1.25
N THR A 109 0.06 9.03 2.15
CA THR A 109 -1.26 8.81 2.74
C THR A 109 -1.47 7.38 3.26
N GLY A 110 -0.39 6.77 3.75
CA GLY A 110 -0.38 5.38 4.25
C GLY A 110 -0.32 4.30 3.17
N HIS A 111 -0.30 4.65 1.88
CA HIS A 111 -0.15 3.66 0.81
C HIS A 111 1.29 3.22 0.67
N ILE A 112 1.54 1.92 0.87
CA ILE A 112 2.88 1.34 0.77
C ILE A 112 3.52 1.56 -0.61
N GLY A 113 2.73 1.53 -1.70
CA GLY A 113 3.24 1.79 -3.05
C GLY A 113 3.82 3.20 -3.21
N SER A 114 3.07 4.22 -2.80
CA SER A 114 3.49 5.62 -2.81
C SER A 114 4.69 5.86 -1.89
N LEU A 115 4.70 5.22 -0.71
CA LEU A 115 5.83 5.26 0.23
C LEU A 115 7.11 4.70 -0.41
N MET A 116 7.05 3.50 -0.99
CA MET A 116 8.22 2.84 -1.57
C MET A 116 8.75 3.61 -2.78
N GLU A 117 7.87 4.21 -3.60
CA GLU A 117 8.30 5.07 -4.71
C GLU A 117 9.02 6.34 -4.22
N LEU A 118 8.50 6.97 -3.16
CA LEU A 118 9.15 8.13 -2.53
C LEU A 118 10.55 7.78 -2.01
N ILE A 119 10.68 6.67 -1.28
CA ILE A 119 11.95 6.21 -0.72
C ILE A 119 12.92 5.84 -1.84
N ARG A 120 12.47 5.11 -2.86
CA ARG A 120 13.32 4.69 -3.99
C ARG A 120 13.89 5.89 -4.74
N ARG A 121 13.05 6.88 -5.07
CA ARG A 121 13.51 8.13 -5.69
C ARG A 121 14.44 8.93 -4.78
N GLY A 122 14.10 9.00 -3.49
CA GLY A 122 14.92 9.63 -2.46
C GLY A 122 16.32 9.04 -2.40
N CYS A 123 16.43 7.71 -2.31
CA CYS A 123 17.69 6.99 -2.29
C CYS A 123 18.49 7.21 -3.57
N ALA A 124 17.85 7.09 -4.74
CA ALA A 124 18.50 7.34 -6.02
C ALA A 124 19.01 8.78 -6.15
N ARG A 125 18.36 9.75 -5.52
CA ARG A 125 18.87 11.13 -5.46
C ARG A 125 20.01 11.26 -4.45
N ALA A 126 19.87 10.69 -3.25
CA ALA A 126 20.86 10.75 -2.20
C ALA A 126 22.22 10.19 -2.62
N VAL A 127 22.21 9.09 -3.37
CA VAL A 127 23.40 8.48 -3.97
C VAL A 127 24.00 9.41 -5.03
N ARG A 128 23.19 9.93 -5.96
CA ARG A 128 23.68 10.83 -7.02
C ARG A 128 24.24 12.14 -6.49
N THR A 129 23.73 12.65 -5.38
CA THR A 129 24.22 13.89 -4.75
C THR A 129 25.31 13.65 -3.71
N GLY A 130 25.66 12.39 -3.43
CA GLY A 130 26.64 12.01 -2.39
C GLY A 130 26.21 12.33 -0.96
N THR A 131 24.95 12.70 -0.73
CA THR A 131 24.45 13.01 0.61
C THR A 131 24.22 11.75 1.42
N GLU A 132 23.92 10.63 0.76
CA GLU A 132 23.82 9.30 1.38
C GLU A 132 22.88 9.24 2.61
N THR A 133 21.88 10.13 2.66
CA THR A 133 20.87 10.22 3.72
C THR A 133 19.56 10.75 3.15
N LEU A 134 18.43 10.46 3.81
CA LEU A 134 17.11 10.97 3.44
C LEU A 134 16.71 12.09 4.39
N ASN A 135 16.23 13.20 3.85
CA ASN A 135 15.67 14.28 4.64
C ASN A 135 14.52 14.97 3.90
N ARG A 136 13.69 15.70 4.66
CA ARG A 136 12.51 16.40 4.14
C ARG A 136 12.84 17.32 2.97
N LYS A 137 13.91 18.12 3.08
CA LYS A 137 14.31 19.08 2.03
C LYS A 137 14.58 18.38 0.70
N MET A 138 15.27 17.25 0.73
CA MET A 138 15.52 16.45 -0.47
C MET A 138 14.23 15.87 -1.03
N LEU A 139 13.41 15.25 -0.18
CA LEU A 139 12.18 14.60 -0.61
C LEU A 139 11.16 15.62 -1.16
N ASP A 140 11.18 16.86 -0.69
CA ASP A 140 10.36 17.96 -1.20
C ASP A 140 10.78 18.43 -2.61
N SER A 141 11.96 18.06 -3.09
CA SER A 141 12.44 18.46 -4.42
C SER A 141 11.77 17.72 -5.59
N PHE A 142 10.96 16.70 -5.33
CA PHE A 142 10.26 15.95 -6.35
C PHE A 142 8.87 15.49 -5.89
N ARG A 143 8.00 15.26 -6.87
CA ARG A 143 6.63 14.77 -6.67
C ARG A 143 6.55 13.26 -6.89
N ILE A 144 5.55 12.63 -6.28
CA ILE A 144 5.20 11.22 -6.53
C ILE A 144 3.90 11.13 -7.34
N ASP A 145 2.92 10.34 -6.91
CA ASP A 145 1.62 10.22 -7.57
C ASP A 145 0.67 11.40 -7.27
N SER A 146 -0.25 11.66 -8.20
CA SER A 146 -1.16 12.80 -8.10
C SER A 146 -2.18 12.68 -6.97
N ALA A 147 -2.55 11.47 -6.55
CA ALA A 147 -3.52 11.27 -5.49
C ALA A 147 -2.91 11.64 -4.13
N ALA A 148 -1.71 11.15 -3.86
CA ALA A 148 -0.94 11.50 -2.68
C ALA A 148 -0.63 13.00 -2.61
N GLU A 149 -0.22 13.63 -3.72
CA GLU A 149 0.06 15.07 -3.73
C GLU A 149 -1.19 15.94 -3.51
N LYS A 150 -2.39 15.47 -3.89
CA LYS A 150 -3.65 16.19 -3.62
C LYS A 150 -4.04 16.13 -2.15
N ALA A 151 -3.97 14.94 -1.55
CA ALA A 151 -4.32 14.73 -0.13
C ALA A 151 -3.29 15.33 0.85
N ARG A 152 -2.06 15.57 0.38
CA ARG A 152 -0.94 16.10 1.18
C ARG A 152 -1.27 17.36 1.98
N LYS A 153 -1.98 18.33 1.40
CA LYS A 153 -2.25 19.63 2.05
C LYS A 153 -3.12 19.49 3.31
N GLU A 154 -4.13 18.63 3.24
CA GLU A 154 -5.07 18.37 4.33
C GLU A 154 -4.37 17.62 5.47
N LEU A 155 -3.57 16.60 5.14
CA LEU A 155 -2.76 15.86 6.12
C LEU A 155 -1.71 16.74 6.80
N ALA A 156 -1.01 17.59 6.05
CA ALA A 156 -0.05 18.54 6.61
C ALA A 156 -0.69 19.51 7.60
N ALA A 157 -1.95 19.91 7.39
CA ALA A 157 -2.70 20.72 8.34
C ALA A 157 -3.10 19.90 9.59
N ALA A 158 -3.48 18.64 9.43
CA ALA A 158 -3.86 17.76 10.53
C ALA A 158 -2.68 17.45 11.48
N PHE A 159 -1.46 17.23 10.95
CA PHE A 159 -0.26 17.06 11.77
C PHE A 159 0.16 18.37 12.46
N ARG A 160 0.15 19.51 11.76
CA ARG A 160 0.46 20.83 12.37
C ARG A 160 -0.49 21.17 13.52
N THR A 161 -1.76 20.83 13.40
CA THR A 161 -2.77 21.03 14.45
C THR A 161 -2.78 19.94 15.52
N ARG A 162 -1.85 18.97 15.46
CA ARG A 162 -1.72 17.80 16.35
C ARG A 162 -2.99 16.93 16.44
N ARG A 163 -3.88 17.02 15.44
CA ARG A 163 -5.06 16.15 15.30
C ARG A 163 -4.66 14.74 14.88
N LEU A 164 -3.53 14.60 14.19
CA LEU A 164 -2.86 13.35 13.87
C LEU A 164 -1.43 13.36 14.38
N ARG A 165 -0.90 12.18 14.71
CA ARG A 165 0.50 11.96 15.11
C ARG A 165 0.94 10.58 14.64
N ALA A 166 2.16 10.44 14.13
CA ALA A 166 2.65 9.14 13.68
C ALA A 166 3.38 8.33 14.77
N ARG A 167 3.82 9.02 15.83
CA ARG A 167 4.52 8.38 16.95
C ARG A 167 3.58 7.49 17.75
N SER A 168 3.93 6.21 17.86
CA SER A 168 3.25 5.27 18.77
C SER A 168 3.73 5.47 20.20
N ALA A 169 2.85 5.30 21.18
CA ALA A 169 3.23 5.24 22.60
C ALA A 169 4.04 3.97 22.95
N ARG A 170 3.96 2.94 22.09
CA ARG A 170 4.65 1.65 22.25
C ARG A 170 5.70 1.46 21.15
N PRO A 171 6.93 1.02 21.47
CA PRO A 171 7.94 0.76 20.44
C PRO A 171 7.51 -0.37 19.49
N PRO A 172 7.87 -0.29 18.19
CA PRO A 172 7.54 -1.33 17.23
C PRO A 172 8.20 -2.65 17.64
N ARG A 173 7.42 -3.74 17.64
CA ARG A 173 7.97 -5.10 17.83
C ARG A 173 8.59 -5.53 16.51
N VAL A 174 9.92 -5.53 16.45
CA VAL A 174 10.67 -6.14 15.35
C VAL A 174 10.72 -7.64 15.63
N SER A 175 10.16 -8.44 14.72
CA SER A 175 10.29 -9.91 14.74
C SER A 175 11.51 -10.34 13.97
#